data_AF-A0A1L8R5T0-F1
#
_entry.id   AF-A0A1L8R5T0-F1
#
_cell.length_a   1.000
_cell.length_b   1.000
_cell.length_c   1.000
_cell.angle_alpha   90.00
_cell.angle_beta   90.00
_cell.angle_gamma   90.00
#
_symmetry.space_group_name_H-M   'P 1'
#
loop_
_entity.id
_entity.type
_entity.pdbx_description
1 polymer ?
#
loop_
_entity_poly.entity_id
_entity_poly.type
_entity_poly.pdbx_seq_one_letter_code
_entity_poly.pdbx_strand_id
1 'polypeptide(L)'
;MEKISSQQHFKIFYGETLAQAQQNFQRELQRLTADVGKISLTPDFIPYLSLTENLLMGFPNKFYKQKITELPLAKELQVSDVLLNKEPESLTQVEMIQLQIFRALLAENKIICLEDIITALTIPERQQLFSLFRDLIEKEDLVIYLLTTDETLVDNLKQVDL
;
A
#
# COMPACT_ATOMS: atom_id res chain seq x y z
N MET A 1 -4.08 -22.17 17.02
CA MET A 1 -3.20 -20.98 17.07
C MET A 1 -1.87 -21.40 16.47
N GLU A 2 -1.80 -21.43 15.15
CA GLU A 2 -0.55 -21.73 14.46
C GLU A 2 0.38 -20.52 14.60
N LYS A 3 1.57 -20.79 15.12
CA LYS A 3 2.67 -19.84 15.20
C LYS A 3 3.04 -19.42 13.78
N ILE A 4 2.81 -18.16 13.44
CA ILE A 4 3.41 -17.52 12.28
C ILE A 4 4.91 -17.42 12.60
N SER A 5 5.63 -18.46 12.18
CA SER A 5 7.07 -18.58 12.35
C SER A 5 7.74 -17.69 11.31
N SER A 6 8.46 -16.67 11.77
CA SER A 6 9.57 -16.05 11.04
C SER A 6 9.22 -15.41 9.68
N GLN A 7 8.07 -14.74 9.56
CA GLN A 7 7.71 -14.08 8.31
C GLN A 7 8.43 -12.73 8.17
N GLN A 8 9.26 -12.59 7.14
CA GLN A 8 9.64 -11.28 6.62
C GLN A 8 8.35 -10.51 6.30
N HIS A 9 8.05 -9.48 7.09
CA HIS A 9 6.92 -8.58 6.85
C HIS A 9 7.10 -7.75 5.58
N PHE A 10 8.28 -7.79 4.95
CA PHE A 10 8.54 -7.21 3.65
C PHE A 10 9.13 -8.26 2.69
N LYS A 11 8.46 -8.53 1.58
CA LYS A 11 8.93 -9.52 0.58
C LYS A 11 8.84 -8.98 -0.84
N ILE A 12 9.88 -9.23 -1.62
CA ILE A 12 9.98 -8.77 -3.01
C ILE A 12 9.78 -9.96 -3.94
N PHE A 13 8.94 -9.78 -4.96
CA PHE A 13 8.69 -10.71 -6.05
C PHE A 13 9.24 -10.11 -7.34
N TYR A 14 10.43 -10.56 -7.72
CA TYR A 14 11.06 -10.17 -8.97
C TYR A 14 10.67 -11.10 -10.13
N GLY A 15 10.58 -10.53 -11.32
CA GLY A 15 10.53 -11.25 -12.59
C GLY A 15 11.06 -10.39 -13.71
N GLU A 16 11.60 -11.01 -14.76
CA GLU A 16 12.04 -10.30 -15.98
C GLU A 16 10.87 -9.59 -16.67
N THR A 17 9.64 -10.05 -16.40
CA THR A 17 8.39 -9.39 -16.80
C THR A 17 7.43 -9.28 -15.61
N LEU A 18 6.52 -8.30 -15.65
CA LEU A 18 5.50 -8.14 -14.61
C LEU A 18 4.60 -9.39 -14.51
N ALA A 19 4.31 -10.04 -15.65
CA ALA A 19 3.55 -11.29 -15.68
C ALA A 19 4.25 -12.41 -14.88
N GLN A 20 5.58 -12.50 -14.98
CA GLN A 20 6.36 -13.47 -14.22
C GLN A 20 6.37 -13.14 -12.72
N ALA A 21 6.56 -11.87 -12.36
CA ALA A 21 6.48 -11.41 -10.96
C ALA A 21 5.09 -11.70 -10.35
N GLN A 22 4.02 -11.39 -11.10
CA GLN A 22 2.64 -11.70 -10.74
C GLN A 22 2.42 -13.21 -10.59
N GLN A 23 2.93 -14.04 -11.51
CA GLN A 23 2.78 -15.50 -11.39
C GLN A 23 3.45 -16.03 -10.12
N ASN A 24 4.63 -15.53 -9.77
CA ASN A 24 5.33 -15.92 -8.55
C ASN A 24 4.55 -15.49 -7.30
N PHE A 25 3.98 -14.29 -7.31
CA PHE A 25 3.10 -13.78 -6.26
C PHE A 25 1.81 -14.61 -6.12
N GLN A 26 1.16 -14.98 -7.23
CA GLN A 26 -0.04 -15.81 -7.24
C GLN A 26 0.17 -17.18 -6.59
N ARG A 27 1.34 -17.79 -6.77
CA ARG A 27 1.69 -19.06 -6.08
C ARG A 27 1.80 -18.88 -4.56
N GLU A 28 2.24 -17.70 -4.10
CA GLU A 28 2.29 -17.39 -2.67
C GLU A 28 0.89 -17.11 -2.12
N LEU A 29 0.08 -16.33 -2.84
CA LEU A 29 -1.32 -16.05 -2.52
C LEU A 29 -2.16 -17.32 -2.29
N GLN A 30 -1.95 -18.38 -3.08
CA GLN A 30 -2.65 -19.66 -2.90
C GLN A 30 -2.42 -20.30 -1.52
N ARG A 31 -1.38 -19.89 -0.80
CA ARG A 31 -1.06 -20.36 0.56
C ARG A 31 -1.65 -19.46 1.64
N LEU A 32 -2.10 -18.26 1.26
CA LEU A 32 -2.65 -17.26 2.16
C LEU A 32 -4.18 -17.33 2.11
N THR A 33 -4.82 -17.21 3.26
CA THR A 33 -6.29 -17.15 3.38
C THR A 33 -6.78 -15.72 3.60
N ALA A 34 -5.88 -14.74 3.63
CA ALA A 34 -6.18 -13.35 3.93
C ALA A 34 -6.37 -12.52 2.66
N ASP A 35 -7.27 -11.55 2.72
CA ASP A 35 -7.49 -10.60 1.65
C ASP A 35 -6.27 -9.68 1.50
N VAL A 36 -5.83 -9.47 0.26
CA VAL A 36 -4.69 -8.61 -0.06
C VAL A 36 -5.16 -7.27 -0.63
N GLY A 37 -4.75 -6.18 0.00
CA GLY A 37 -4.97 -4.83 -0.52
C GLY A 37 -4.03 -4.56 -1.69
N LYS A 38 -4.58 -4.24 -2.86
CA LYS A 38 -3.78 -3.90 -4.06
C LYS A 38 -3.52 -2.40 -4.12
N ILE A 39 -2.28 -2.02 -4.38
CA ILE A 39 -1.83 -0.64 -4.59
C ILE A 39 -1.26 -0.50 -6.00
N SER A 40 -1.75 0.48 -6.76
CA SER A 40 -1.36 0.74 -8.16
C SER A 40 -1.05 2.21 -8.43
N LEU A 41 -0.35 2.49 -9.54
CA LEU A 41 -0.13 3.86 -10.04
C LEU A 41 -1.39 4.49 -10.65
N THR A 42 -2.33 3.66 -11.09
CA THR A 42 -3.61 4.08 -11.67
C THR A 42 -4.74 3.51 -10.81
N PRO A 43 -5.07 4.17 -9.68
CA PRO A 43 -6.18 3.74 -8.85
C PRO A 43 -7.50 3.93 -9.60
N ASP A 44 -8.45 3.05 -9.35
CA ASP A 44 -9.80 3.12 -9.95
C ASP A 44 -10.67 4.17 -9.25
N PHE A 45 -10.19 5.41 -9.15
CA PHE A 45 -10.98 6.52 -8.63
C PHE A 45 -12.08 6.89 -9.62
N ILE A 46 -13.27 7.13 -9.07
CA ILE A 46 -14.44 7.57 -9.80
C ILE A 46 -14.37 9.11 -9.94
N PRO A 47 -14.29 9.66 -11.16
CA PRO A 47 -13.97 11.08 -11.39
C PRO A 47 -14.93 12.10 -10.77
N TYR A 48 -16.18 11.71 -10.50
CA TYR A 48 -17.22 12.59 -9.95
C TYR A 48 -17.44 12.40 -8.45
N LEU A 49 -16.62 11.58 -7.80
CA LEU A 49 -16.62 11.41 -6.36
C LEU A 49 -15.43 12.15 -5.75
N SER A 50 -15.63 12.75 -4.58
CA SER A 50 -14.53 13.27 -3.79
C SER A 50 -13.54 12.16 -3.41
N LEU A 51 -12.32 12.52 -3.02
CA LEU A 51 -11.35 11.54 -2.51
C LEU A 51 -11.91 10.78 -1.31
N THR A 52 -12.62 11.46 -0.41
CA THR A 52 -13.27 10.81 0.74
C THR A 52 -14.29 9.76 0.30
N GLU A 53 -15.16 10.08 -0.67
CA GLU A 53 -16.16 9.14 -1.18
C GLU A 53 -15.52 7.96 -1.92
N ASN A 54 -14.47 8.22 -2.71
CA ASN A 54 -13.67 7.19 -3.37
C ASN A 54 -13.04 6.22 -2.36
N LEU A 55 -12.48 6.74 -1.27
CA LEU A 55 -11.83 5.92 -0.24
C LEU A 55 -12.83 5.08 0.54
N LEU A 56 -13.99 5.64 0.86
CA LEU A 56 -15.02 5.00 1.66
C LEU A 56 -16.00 4.16 0.85
N MET A 57 -15.85 4.11 -0.47
CA MET A 57 -16.71 3.29 -1.32
C MET A 57 -16.69 1.82 -0.86
N GLY A 58 -17.89 1.28 -0.62
CA GLY A 58 -18.08 -0.09 -0.13
C GLY A 58 -17.95 -0.26 1.38
N PHE A 59 -17.59 0.80 2.12
CA PHE A 59 -17.56 0.77 3.59
C PHE A 59 -18.94 1.03 4.21
N PRO A 60 -19.19 0.53 5.44
CA PRO A 60 -20.42 0.83 6.16
C PRO A 60 -20.61 2.32 6.41
N ASN A 61 -21.88 2.77 6.45
CA ASN A 61 -22.27 4.17 6.70
C ASN A 61 -21.66 4.82 7.95
N LYS A 62 -21.18 4.04 8.93
CA LYS A 62 -20.47 4.57 10.10
C LYS A 62 -19.24 5.39 9.70
N PHE A 63 -18.51 4.96 8.66
CA PHE A 63 -17.29 5.63 8.19
C PHE A 63 -17.60 6.98 7.55
N TYR A 64 -18.72 7.10 6.84
CA TYR A 64 -19.17 8.35 6.23
C TYR A 64 -19.64 9.40 7.23
N LYS A 65 -20.03 8.98 8.45
CA LYS A 65 -20.53 9.87 9.51
C LYS A 65 -19.44 10.33 10.48
N GLN A 66 -18.29 9.67 10.49
CA GLN A 66 -17.17 10.03 11.34
C GLN A 66 -16.14 10.81 10.53
N LYS A 67 -15.33 11.62 11.23
CA LYS A 67 -14.22 12.32 10.60
C LYS A 67 -13.04 11.37 10.44
N ILE A 68 -12.88 10.80 9.25
CA ILE A 68 -11.86 9.76 8.99
C ILE A 68 -10.42 10.25 9.21
N THR A 69 -10.18 11.55 9.11
CA THR A 69 -8.87 12.18 9.39
C THR A 69 -8.52 12.22 10.88
N GLU A 70 -9.47 11.93 11.77
CA GLU A 70 -9.22 11.81 13.21
C GLU A 70 -8.80 10.41 13.63
N LEU A 71 -8.93 9.42 12.74
CA LEU A 71 -8.52 8.05 13.02
C LEU A 71 -6.99 7.99 13.26
N PRO A 72 -6.52 7.14 14.20
CA PRO A 72 -5.08 6.98 14.44
C PRO A 72 -4.30 6.70 13.16
N LEU A 73 -4.83 5.77 12.35
CA LEU A 73 -4.28 5.39 11.07
C LEU A 73 -4.12 6.56 10.08
N ALA A 74 -5.06 7.52 10.10
CA ALA A 74 -4.97 8.69 9.22
C ALA A 74 -3.76 9.56 9.57
N LYS A 75 -3.40 9.67 10.86
CA LYS A 75 -2.22 10.41 11.30
C LYS A 75 -0.93 9.71 10.87
N GLU A 76 -0.88 8.40 10.98
CA GLU A 76 0.29 7.60 10.58
C GLU A 76 0.57 7.70 9.08
N LEU A 77 -0.50 7.68 8.27
CA LEU A 77 -0.43 7.79 6.81
C LEU A 77 -0.49 9.23 6.30
N GLN A 78 -0.47 10.23 7.19
CA GLN A 78 -0.53 11.66 6.86
C GLN A 78 -1.79 12.05 6.04
N VAL A 79 -2.87 11.31 6.22
CA VAL A 79 -4.18 11.57 5.62
C VAL A 79 -4.86 12.71 6.38
N SER A 80 -4.83 13.89 5.77
CA SER A 80 -5.37 15.13 6.34
C SER A 80 -6.55 15.66 5.54
N ASP A 81 -7.31 16.58 6.13
CA ASP A 81 -8.40 17.28 5.42
C ASP A 81 -7.86 18.04 4.19
N VAL A 82 -6.64 18.56 4.27
CA VAL A 82 -5.98 19.25 3.14
C VAL A 82 -5.74 18.27 1.99
N LEU A 83 -5.25 17.06 2.29
CA LEU A 83 -5.03 16.02 1.28
C LEU A 83 -6.36 15.56 0.67
N LEU A 84 -7.38 15.31 1.48
CA LEU A 84 -8.68 14.80 1.01
C LEU A 84 -9.49 15.83 0.20
N ASN A 85 -9.14 17.12 0.30
CA ASN A 85 -9.75 18.19 -0.49
C ASN A 85 -9.00 18.49 -1.81
N LYS A 86 -7.93 17.75 -2.12
CA LYS A 86 -7.25 17.84 -3.41
C LYS A 86 -8.08 17.19 -4.51
N GLU A 87 -7.90 17.67 -5.73
CA GLU A 87 -8.37 16.96 -6.93
C GLU A 87 -7.51 15.71 -7.15
N PRO A 88 -8.09 14.55 -7.56
CA PRO A 88 -7.33 13.32 -7.80
C PRO A 88 -6.12 13.51 -8.72
N GLU A 89 -6.25 14.32 -9.76
CA GLU A 89 -5.18 14.60 -10.74
C GLU A 89 -4.04 15.44 -10.17
N SER A 90 -4.25 16.09 -9.01
CA SER A 90 -3.25 16.90 -8.33
C SER A 90 -2.45 16.14 -7.26
N LEU A 91 -2.79 14.87 -7.02
CA LEU A 91 -2.09 14.02 -6.07
C LEU A 91 -0.68 13.68 -6.55
N THR A 92 0.28 13.78 -5.65
CA THR A 92 1.60 13.17 -5.88
C THR A 92 1.49 11.64 -5.86
N GLN A 93 2.48 10.94 -6.44
CA GLN A 93 2.51 9.48 -6.41
C GLN A 93 2.52 8.94 -4.97
N VAL A 94 3.28 9.57 -4.07
CA VAL A 94 3.35 9.17 -2.65
C VAL A 94 2.02 9.36 -1.95
N GLU A 95 1.36 10.52 -2.14
CA GLU A 95 0.03 10.78 -1.57
C GLU A 95 -1.01 9.76 -2.05
N MET A 96 -0.99 9.45 -3.35
CA MET A 96 -1.86 8.45 -3.94
C MET A 96 -1.62 7.05 -3.36
N ILE A 97 -0.37 6.67 -3.10
CA ILE A 97 -0.01 5.42 -2.43
C ILE A 97 -0.49 5.43 -0.97
N GLN A 98 -0.28 6.52 -0.23
CA GLN A 98 -0.74 6.68 1.15
C GLN A 98 -2.25 6.51 1.27
N LEU A 99 -3.02 7.15 0.38
CA LEU A 99 -4.47 7.03 0.34
C LEU A 99 -4.94 5.60 0.05
N GLN A 100 -4.28 4.89 -0.87
CA GLN A 100 -4.60 3.48 -1.16
C GLN A 100 -4.27 2.56 0.01
N ILE A 101 -3.13 2.76 0.69
CA ILE A 101 -2.76 2.00 1.90
C ILE A 101 -3.75 2.29 3.03
N PHE A 102 -4.15 3.55 3.20
CA PHE A 102 -5.15 3.95 4.19
C PHE A 102 -6.45 3.20 3.97
N ARG A 103 -6.94 3.16 2.73
CA ARG A 103 -8.14 2.40 2.37
C ARG A 103 -7.98 0.90 2.63
N ALA A 104 -6.85 0.30 2.27
CA ALA A 104 -6.60 -1.13 2.50
C ALA A 104 -6.62 -1.47 4.01
N LEU A 105 -5.96 -0.66 4.82
CA LEU A 105 -5.92 -0.86 6.27
C LEU A 105 -7.28 -0.58 6.93
N LEU A 106 -8.06 0.38 6.42
CA LEU A 106 -9.46 0.55 6.83
C LEU A 106 -10.31 -0.69 6.54
N ALA A 107 -10.03 -1.41 5.45
CA ALA A 107 -10.67 -2.68 5.09
C ALA A 107 -10.08 -3.88 5.85
N GLU A 108 -9.26 -3.63 6.88
CA GLU A 108 -8.61 -4.65 7.73
C GLU A 108 -7.64 -5.57 6.96
N ASN A 109 -7.17 -5.15 5.77
CA ASN A 109 -6.14 -5.89 5.04
C ASN A 109 -4.83 -5.87 5.83
N LYS A 110 -4.35 -7.04 6.27
CA LYS A 110 -3.02 -7.20 6.89
C LYS A 110 -1.90 -7.49 5.90
N ILE A 111 -2.25 -7.58 4.62
CA ILE A 111 -1.31 -7.79 3.54
C ILE A 111 -1.62 -6.76 2.45
N ILE A 112 -0.60 -6.02 2.00
CA ILE A 112 -0.69 -5.16 0.84
C ILE A 112 0.30 -5.60 -0.25
N CYS A 113 -0.11 -5.41 -1.50
CA CYS A 113 0.70 -5.70 -2.68
C CYS A 113 0.86 -4.43 -3.53
N LEU A 114 2.11 -4.09 -3.84
CA LEU A 114 2.47 -2.95 -4.68
C LEU A 114 3.03 -3.48 -6.00
N GLU A 115 2.38 -3.15 -7.10
CA GLU A 115 2.75 -3.64 -8.44
C GLU A 115 3.52 -2.57 -9.23
N ASP A 116 4.85 -2.70 -9.26
CA ASP A 116 5.79 -1.91 -10.07
C ASP A 116 5.65 -0.38 -9.92
N ILE A 117 5.18 0.06 -8.75
CA ILE A 117 4.94 1.49 -8.49
C ILE A 117 6.19 2.21 -7.97
N ILE A 118 7.13 1.47 -7.39
CA ILE A 118 8.32 2.03 -6.73
C ILE A 118 9.36 2.52 -7.75
N THR A 119 9.36 1.94 -8.95
CA THR A 119 10.28 2.30 -10.04
C THR A 119 10.00 3.69 -10.60
N ALA A 120 8.74 4.16 -10.52
CA ALA A 120 8.32 5.49 -10.96
C ALA A 120 8.64 6.61 -9.95
N LEU A 121 9.13 6.27 -8.75
CA LEU A 121 9.44 7.22 -7.69
C LEU A 121 10.89 7.71 -7.75
N THR A 122 11.09 8.99 -7.43
CA THR A 122 12.42 9.56 -7.21
C THR A 122 13.08 8.99 -5.96
N ILE A 123 14.40 9.16 -5.81
CA ILE A 123 15.14 8.67 -4.63
C ILE A 123 14.54 9.20 -3.31
N PRO A 124 14.24 10.51 -3.15
CA PRO A 124 13.62 11.02 -1.92
C PRO A 124 12.23 10.42 -1.65
N GLU A 125 11.39 10.28 -2.68
CA GLU A 125 10.05 9.69 -2.54
C GLU A 125 10.12 8.23 -2.11
N ARG A 126 11.06 7.45 -2.65
CA ARG A 126 11.31 6.08 -2.20
C ARG A 126 11.71 6.04 -0.74
N GLN A 127 12.64 6.89 -0.31
CA GLN A 127 13.08 6.94 1.09
C GLN A 127 11.91 7.26 2.03
N GLN A 128 11.07 8.24 1.66
CA GLN A 128 9.87 8.57 2.41
C GLN A 128 8.92 7.37 2.50
N LEU A 129 8.69 6.67 1.38
CA LEU A 129 7.78 5.53 1.34
C LEU A 129 8.31 4.32 2.12
N PHE A 130 9.61 4.02 2.04
CA PHE A 130 10.22 2.94 2.83
C PHE A 130 10.21 3.24 4.33
N SER A 131 10.38 4.51 4.73
CA SER A 131 10.21 4.91 6.13
C SER A 131 8.77 4.64 6.61
N LEU A 132 7.78 4.96 5.77
CA LEU A 132 6.38 4.67 6.06
C LEU A 132 6.12 3.17 6.18
N PHE A 133 6.68 2.36 5.28
CA PHE A 133 6.55 0.91 5.34
C PHE A 133 7.10 0.32 6.63
N ARG A 134 8.29 0.76 7.07
CA ARG A 134 8.85 0.32 8.34
C ARG A 134 7.92 0.63 9.51
N ASP A 135 7.41 1.87 9.58
CA ASP A 135 6.47 2.27 10.63
C ASP A 135 5.20 1.41 10.64
N LEU A 136 4.63 1.11 9.47
CA LEU A 136 3.43 0.28 9.35
C LEU A 136 3.69 -1.19 9.68
N ILE A 137 4.85 -1.73 9.29
CA ILE A 137 5.27 -3.08 9.66
C ILE A 137 5.36 -3.20 11.18
N GLU A 138 6.02 -2.24 11.85
CA GLU A 138 6.23 -2.27 13.30
C GLU A 138 4.95 -2.02 14.11
N LYS A 139 4.10 -1.09 13.68
CA LYS A 139 2.92 -0.64 14.45
C LYS A 139 1.65 -1.41 14.11
N GLU A 140 1.46 -1.75 12.84
CA GLU A 140 0.20 -2.32 12.34
C GLU A 140 0.30 -3.82 12.01
N ASP A 141 1.49 -4.42 12.18
CA ASP A 141 1.81 -5.81 11.82
C ASP A 141 1.48 -6.07 10.33
N LEU A 142 1.81 -5.09 9.48
CA LEU A 142 1.48 -5.10 8.06
C LEU A 142 2.50 -5.92 7.28
N VAL A 143 2.03 -6.87 6.47
CA VAL A 143 2.86 -7.55 5.48
C VAL A 143 2.80 -6.82 4.15
N ILE A 144 3.96 -6.53 3.58
CA ILE A 144 4.13 -5.76 2.36
C ILE A 144 4.81 -6.62 1.29
N TYR A 145 4.12 -6.77 0.17
CA TYR A 145 4.64 -7.45 -1.01
C TYR A 145 4.90 -6.47 -2.12
N LEU A 146 6.14 -6.44 -2.61
CA LEU A 146 6.54 -5.60 -3.72
C LEU A 146 6.79 -6.47 -4.95
N LEU A 147 6.02 -6.25 -6.01
CA LEU A 147 6.25 -6.85 -7.31
C LEU A 147 7.03 -5.85 -8.16
N THR A 148 8.14 -6.27 -8.76
CA THR A 148 8.96 -5.39 -9.57
C THR A 148 9.68 -6.16 -10.68
N THR A 149 9.96 -5.46 -11.78
CA THR A 149 10.86 -5.94 -12.84
C THR A 149 12.25 -5.33 -12.76
N ASP A 150 12.50 -4.44 -11.79
CA ASP A 150 13.78 -3.77 -11.62
C ASP A 150 14.71 -4.59 -10.70
N GLU A 151 15.69 -5.26 -11.32
CA GLU A 151 16.69 -6.05 -10.60
C GLU A 151 17.58 -5.17 -9.70
N THR A 152 17.88 -3.94 -10.12
CA THR A 152 18.71 -3.02 -9.32
C THR A 152 18.01 -2.61 -8.04
N LEU A 153 16.68 -2.46 -8.08
CA LEU A 153 15.87 -2.21 -6.89
C LEU A 153 15.95 -3.39 -5.92
N VAL A 154 15.89 -4.62 -6.41
CA VAL A 154 15.99 -5.83 -5.59
C VAL A 154 17.34 -5.85 -4.86
N ASP A 155 18.43 -5.56 -5.55
CA ASP A 155 19.77 -5.59 -4.95
C ASP A 155 20.02 -4.47 -3.95
N ASN A 156 19.46 -3.28 -4.20
CA ASN A 156 19.52 -2.17 -3.25
C ASN A 156 18.70 -2.47 -1.99
N LEU A 157 17.52 -3.10 -2.12
CA LEU A 157 16.65 -3.39 -0.99
C LEU A 157 17.12 -4.57 -0.14
N LYS A 158 17.90 -5.51 -0.69
CA LYS A 158 18.60 -6.53 0.12
C LYS A 158 19.56 -5.93 1.15
N GLN A 159 19.98 -4.68 0.96
CA GLN A 159 20.90 -3.97 1.85
C GLN A 159 20.18 -3.07 2.86
N VAL A 160 18.87 -2.89 2.72
CA VAL A 160 18.05 -2.08 3.63
C VAL A 160 17.35 -3.03 4.60
N ASP A 161 17.70 -2.96 5.88
CA ASP A 161 16.96 -3.66 6.93
C ASP A 161 15.56 -3.03 7.04
N LEU A 162 14.55 -3.75 6.56
CA LEU A 162 13.11 -3.48 6.72
C LEU A 162 12.49 -4.55 7.61
#